data_AF-A0AAD2GJ33-F1
#
_entry.id   AF-A0AAD2GJ33-F1
#
_cell.length_a   1.000
_cell.length_b   1.000
_cell.length_c   1.000
_cell.angle_alpha   90.00
_cell.angle_beta   90.00
_cell.angle_gamma   90.00
#
_symmetry.space_group_name_H-M   'P 1'
#
loop_
_entity.id
_entity.type
_entity.pdbx_description
1 polymer ?
#
loop_
_entity_poly.entity_id
_entity_poly.type
_entity_poly.pdbx_seq_one_letter_code
_entity_poly.pdbx_strand_id
1 'polypeptide(L)'
;MSLTDTAIRNAKPLDKSWKLSDAQGLYLLIKPNGSKLWHLKYRFGGKEKKLAFGAYPAVSLANARKLREDARSVLSAGSDPGVKKQQEKFARKSGNTFEDIARKWVAGNIRWNEAHAAKVLRSLELHVFPLIGKFRSLI
;
A
#
# COMPACT_ATOMS: atom_id res chain seq x y z
N MET A 1 1.47 27.92 3.34
CA MET A 1 0.46 28.20 4.37
C MET A 1 -0.09 26.88 4.87
N SER A 2 -0.30 26.73 6.17
CA SER A 2 -0.92 25.53 6.75
C SER A 2 -2.42 25.50 6.44
N LEU A 3 -2.94 24.32 6.13
CA LEU A 3 -4.36 24.12 5.86
C LEU A 3 -5.18 24.18 7.16
N THR A 4 -6.45 24.58 7.06
CA THR A 4 -7.43 24.56 8.16
C THR A 4 -8.63 23.68 7.80
N ASP A 5 -9.31 23.13 8.80
CA ASP A 5 -10.48 22.27 8.56
C ASP A 5 -11.62 23.03 7.86
N THR A 6 -11.81 24.30 8.19
CA THR A 6 -12.78 25.18 7.50
C THR A 6 -12.45 25.33 6.02
N ALA A 7 -11.18 25.55 5.66
CA ALA A 7 -10.76 25.62 4.26
C ALA A 7 -11.02 24.29 3.53
N ILE A 8 -10.76 23.16 4.20
CA ILE A 8 -11.03 21.82 3.65
C ILE A 8 -12.52 21.63 3.38
N ARG A 9 -13.38 21.95 4.34
CA ARG A 9 -14.84 21.79 4.21
C ARG A 9 -15.40 22.63 3.06
N ASN A 10 -14.96 23.88 2.97
CA ASN A 10 -15.44 24.84 1.95
C ASN A 10 -14.86 24.59 0.54
N ALA A 11 -13.81 23.77 0.42
CA ALA A 11 -13.20 23.51 -0.86
C ALA A 11 -14.12 22.70 -1.80
N LYS A 12 -14.40 23.27 -2.96
CA LYS A 12 -15.33 22.73 -3.97
C LYS A 12 -14.61 21.93 -5.06
N PRO A 13 -15.24 20.87 -5.60
CA PRO A 13 -14.74 20.22 -6.81
C PRO A 13 -14.73 21.21 -7.99
N LEU A 14 -13.78 21.00 -8.91
CA LEU A 14 -13.67 21.69 -10.20
C LEU A 14 -13.65 20.65 -11.32
N ASP A 15 -13.68 21.08 -12.58
CA ASP A 15 -13.64 20.20 -13.76
C ASP A 15 -12.39 19.31 -13.80
N LYS A 16 -11.29 19.79 -13.21
CA LYS A 16 -10.02 19.06 -13.09
C LYS A 16 -9.63 18.90 -11.63
N SER A 17 -8.93 17.80 -11.34
CA SER A 17 -8.41 17.57 -10.00
C SER A 17 -7.41 18.66 -9.62
N TRP A 18 -7.54 19.20 -8.42
CA TRP A 18 -6.69 20.27 -7.91
C TRP A 18 -6.25 20.01 -6.47
N LYS A 19 -5.22 20.72 -6.03
CA LYS A 19 -4.55 20.46 -4.74
C LYS A 19 -4.72 21.63 -3.80
N LEU A 20 -5.14 21.34 -2.57
CA LEU A 20 -4.91 22.24 -1.43
C LEU A 20 -3.67 21.79 -0.69
N SER A 21 -2.62 22.60 -0.74
CA SER A 21 -1.37 22.30 -0.07
C SER A 21 -1.46 22.62 1.43
N ASP A 22 -1.02 21.70 2.27
CA ASP A 22 -0.65 21.97 3.65
C ASP A 22 0.86 22.28 3.70
N ALA A 23 1.63 21.59 4.54
CA ALA A 23 3.05 21.78 4.71
C ALA A 23 3.83 20.48 4.47
N GLN A 24 5.12 20.63 4.14
CA GLN A 24 6.08 19.53 4.01
C GLN A 24 5.62 18.43 3.04
N GLY A 25 5.02 18.85 1.92
CA GLY A 25 4.57 17.93 0.87
C GLY A 25 3.22 17.27 1.13
N LEU A 26 2.58 17.47 2.29
CA LEU A 26 1.20 17.05 2.54
C LEU A 26 0.24 17.98 1.79
N TYR A 27 -0.72 17.39 1.09
CA TYR A 27 -1.79 18.11 0.41
C TYR A 27 -3.07 17.27 0.35
N LEU A 28 -4.19 17.97 0.21
CA LEU A 28 -5.48 17.38 -0.10
C LEU A 28 -5.73 17.48 -1.61
N LEU A 29 -5.94 16.34 -2.26
CA LEU A 29 -6.37 16.27 -3.65
C LEU A 29 -7.89 16.31 -3.70
N ILE A 30 -8.45 17.30 -4.36
CA ILE A 30 -9.89 17.39 -4.64
C ILE A 30 -10.11 16.92 -6.07
N LYS A 31 -10.94 15.89 -6.20
CA LYS A 31 -11.35 15.33 -7.49
C LYS A 31 -12.65 15.97 -7.99
N PRO A 32 -12.92 15.97 -9.30
CA PRO A 32 -14.18 16.46 -9.87
C PRO A 32 -15.42 15.79 -9.27
N ASN A 33 -15.32 14.51 -8.89
CA ASN A 33 -16.39 13.75 -8.22
C ASN A 33 -16.60 14.14 -6.73
N GLY A 34 -15.98 15.22 -6.25
CA GLY A 34 -16.09 15.67 -4.86
C GLY A 34 -15.23 14.92 -3.85
N SER A 35 -14.55 13.84 -4.25
CA SER A 35 -13.67 13.09 -3.34
C SER A 35 -12.47 13.95 -2.90
N LYS A 36 -12.18 13.93 -1.60
CA LYS A 36 -11.08 14.65 -0.96
C LYS A 36 -10.07 13.66 -0.42
N LEU A 37 -8.88 13.58 -1.01
CA LEU A 37 -7.89 12.54 -0.72
C LEU A 37 -6.59 13.12 -0.18
N TRP A 38 -6.13 12.64 0.96
CA TRP A 38 -4.84 13.03 1.52
C TRP A 38 -3.70 12.34 0.80
N HIS A 39 -2.72 13.14 0.38
CA HIS A 39 -1.49 12.68 -0.23
C HIS A 39 -0.27 13.39 0.33
N LEU A 40 0.84 12.65 0.46
CA LEU A 40 2.16 13.18 0.73
C LEU A 40 3.03 13.05 -0.52
N LYS A 41 3.55 14.17 -0.99
CA LYS A 41 4.60 14.25 -2.00
C LYS A 41 5.96 14.12 -1.30
N TYR A 42 6.81 13.19 -1.72
CA TYR A 42 8.14 12.99 -1.16
C TYR A 42 9.16 12.56 -2.24
N ARG A 43 10.44 12.48 -1.88
CA ARG A 43 11.49 11.92 -2.73
C ARG A 43 12.19 10.78 -1.99
N PHE A 44 12.52 9.72 -2.72
CA PHE A 44 13.32 8.60 -2.23
C PHE A 44 14.11 8.00 -3.39
N GLY A 45 15.42 7.76 -3.20
CA GLY A 45 16.29 7.26 -4.27
C GLY A 45 16.32 8.16 -5.52
N GLY A 46 16.37 9.48 -5.33
CA GLY A 46 16.37 10.47 -6.42
C GLY A 46 15.03 10.66 -7.16
N LYS A 47 14.03 9.81 -6.90
CA LYS A 47 12.73 9.83 -7.59
C LYS A 47 11.66 10.49 -6.74
N GLU A 48 10.81 11.28 -7.38
CA GLU A 48 9.60 11.84 -6.76
C GLU A 48 8.52 10.76 -6.66
N LYS A 49 7.93 10.63 -5.47
CA LYS A 49 6.91 9.63 -5.16
C LYS A 49 5.73 10.29 -4.41
N LYS A 50 4.60 9.59 -4.40
CA LYS A 50 3.37 10.02 -3.72
C LYS A 50 2.87 8.91 -2.81
N LEU A 51 2.51 9.25 -1.58
CA LEU A 51 1.91 8.34 -0.61
C LEU A 51 0.49 8.81 -0.33
N ALA A 52 -0.51 7.96 -0.53
CA ALA A 52 -1.88 8.27 -0.11
C ALA A 52 -2.04 8.02 1.38
N PHE A 53 -2.87 8.79 2.08
CA PHE A 53 -3.20 8.55 3.49
C PHE A 53 -4.66 8.16 3.73
N GLY A 54 -5.55 8.49 2.80
CA GLY A 54 -6.97 8.14 2.89
C GLY A 54 -7.86 9.28 2.44
N ALA A 55 -9.17 9.10 2.56
CA ALA A 55 -10.15 10.13 2.24
C ALA A 55 -10.47 10.98 3.48
N TYR A 56 -10.71 12.27 3.27
CA TYR A 56 -11.39 13.13 4.25
C TYR A 56 -12.91 12.90 4.12
N PRO A 57 -13.69 12.87 5.22
CA PRO A 57 -13.30 13.13 6.61
C PRO A 57 -12.80 11.90 7.39
N ALA A 58 -12.84 10.69 6.82
CA ALA A 58 -12.40 9.46 7.50
C ALA A 58 -10.97 9.58 8.06
N VAL A 59 -10.09 10.30 7.37
CA VAL A 59 -8.82 10.80 7.89
C VAL A 59 -8.94 12.31 8.07
N SER A 60 -8.93 12.76 9.33
CA SER A 60 -8.93 14.18 9.68
C SER A 60 -7.61 14.87 9.29
N LEU A 61 -7.60 16.20 9.25
CA LEU A 61 -6.37 16.98 9.03
C LEU A 61 -5.30 16.67 10.07
N ALA A 62 -5.69 16.53 11.35
CA ALA A 62 -4.76 16.18 12.42
C ALA A 62 -4.14 14.80 12.20
N ASN A 63 -4.96 13.81 11.84
CA ASN A 63 -4.48 12.45 11.54
C ASN A 63 -3.58 12.44 10.30
N ALA A 64 -3.92 13.21 9.26
CA ALA A 64 -3.08 13.34 8.06
C ALA A 64 -1.71 13.95 8.37
N ARG A 65 -1.64 14.92 9.30
CA ARG A 65 -0.37 15.49 9.79
C ARG A 65 0.43 14.47 10.61
N LYS A 66 -0.22 13.68 11.47
CA LYS A 66 0.46 12.59 12.19
C LYS A 66 1.06 11.56 11.22
N LEU A 67 0.28 11.10 10.25
CA LEU A 67 0.75 10.15 9.21
C LEU A 67 1.90 10.73 8.36
N ARG A 68 1.93 12.06 8.15
CA ARG A 68 3.06 12.74 7.51
C ARG A 68 4.31 12.61 8.36
N GLU A 69 4.25 12.90 9.66
CA GLU A 69 5.41 12.78 10.55
C GLU A 69 5.92 11.33 10.60
N ASP A 70 5.02 10.35 10.72
CA ASP A 70 5.38 8.93 10.68
C ASP A 70 6.12 8.57 9.37
N ALA A 71 5.61 9.03 8.22
CA ALA A 71 6.25 8.80 6.93
C ALA A 71 7.61 9.51 6.81
N ARG A 72 7.76 10.71 7.37
CA ARG A 72 9.03 11.44 7.41
C ARG A 72 10.06 10.75 8.29
N SER A 73 9.65 10.19 9.43
CA SER A 73 10.52 9.38 10.28
C SER A 73 11.05 8.13 9.56
N VAL A 74 10.23 7.49 8.73
CA VAL A 74 10.66 6.35 7.90
C VAL A 74 11.68 6.81 6.85
N LEU A 75 11.47 7.97 6.22
CA LEU A 75 12.40 8.53 5.25
C LEU A 75 13.74 8.92 5.88
N SER A 76 13.74 9.52 7.08
CA SER A 76 14.97 9.86 7.80
C SER A 76 15.77 8.63 8.23
N ALA A 77 15.09 7.51 8.46
CA ALA A 77 15.72 6.20 8.69
C ALA A 77 16.19 5.50 7.40
N GLY A 78 16.19 6.19 6.25
CA GLY A 78 16.67 5.64 4.97
C GLY A 78 15.73 4.64 4.31
N SER A 79 14.47 4.55 4.73
CA SER A 79 13.48 3.59 4.24
C SER A 79 12.36 4.26 3.42
N ASP A 80 11.73 3.50 2.52
CA ASP A 80 10.61 3.99 1.71
C ASP A 80 9.26 3.77 2.41
N PRO A 81 8.53 4.83 2.83
CA PRO A 81 7.24 4.68 3.50
C PRO A 81 6.15 4.09 2.60
N GLY A 82 6.29 4.18 1.27
CA GLY A 82 5.39 3.53 0.32
C GLY A 82 5.48 2.00 0.37
N VAL A 83 6.67 1.45 0.60
CA VAL A 83 6.89 0.00 0.73
C VAL A 83 6.25 -0.52 2.01
N LYS A 84 6.47 0.17 3.14
CA LYS A 84 5.84 -0.17 4.42
C LYS A 84 4.30 -0.19 4.31
N LYS A 85 3.71 0.84 3.70
CA LYS A 85 2.26 0.89 3.47
C LYS A 85 1.76 -0.25 2.58
N GLN A 86 2.52 -0.60 1.54
CA GLN A 86 2.16 -1.74 0.70
C GLN A 86 2.19 -3.04 1.50
N GLN A 87 3.24 -3.30 2.26
CA GLN A 87 3.37 -4.50 3.10
C GLN A 87 2.22 -4.60 4.11
N GLU A 88 1.84 -3.51 4.78
CA GLU A 88 0.70 -3.50 5.70
C GLU A 88 -0.63 -3.75 4.98
N LYS A 89 -0.81 -3.18 3.77
CA LYS A 89 -1.99 -3.46 2.94
C LYS A 89 -2.04 -4.93 2.51
N PHE A 90 -0.90 -5.53 2.18
CA PHE A 90 -0.80 -6.94 1.86
C PHE A 90 -1.07 -7.83 3.07
N ALA A 91 -0.58 -7.47 4.26
CA ALA A 91 -0.87 -8.19 5.49
C ALA A 91 -2.37 -8.19 5.83
N ARG A 92 -3.08 -7.07 5.55
CA ARG A 92 -4.52 -6.92 5.82
C ARG A 92 -5.43 -7.53 4.75
N LYS A 93 -4.96 -7.70 3.51
CA LYS A 93 -5.73 -8.39 2.46
C LYS A 93 -5.67 -9.90 2.73
N SER A 94 -6.77 -10.48 3.19
CA SER A 94 -6.99 -11.93 3.21
C SER A 94 -6.82 -12.47 1.80
N GLY A 95 -5.72 -13.18 1.54
CA GLY A 95 -5.35 -13.71 0.24
C GLY A 95 -4.30 -14.80 0.41
N ASN A 96 -4.44 -15.86 -0.39
CA ASN A 96 -3.60 -17.05 -0.36
C ASN A 96 -2.11 -16.65 -0.47
N THR A 97 -1.28 -17.18 0.42
CA THR A 97 0.17 -17.10 0.32
C THR A 97 0.67 -17.86 -0.91
N PHE A 98 1.92 -17.64 -1.32
CA PHE A 98 2.55 -18.43 -2.38
C PHE A 98 2.49 -19.91 -2.05
N GLU A 99 2.73 -20.25 -0.78
CA GLU A 99 2.55 -21.61 -0.28
C GLU A 99 1.12 -22.12 -0.47
N ASP A 100 0.10 -21.35 -0.07
CA ASP A 100 -1.31 -21.74 -0.24
C ASP A 100 -1.68 -21.99 -1.71
N ILE A 101 -1.15 -21.17 -2.63
CA ILE A 101 -1.39 -21.33 -4.07
C ILE A 101 -0.64 -22.54 -4.62
N ALA A 102 0.63 -22.71 -4.25
CA ALA A 102 1.45 -23.83 -4.69
C ALA A 102 0.85 -25.17 -4.22
N ARG A 103 0.35 -25.24 -2.99
CA ARG A 103 -0.35 -26.42 -2.46
C ARG A 103 -1.63 -26.73 -3.26
N LYS A 104 -2.44 -25.71 -3.57
CA LYS A 104 -3.64 -25.88 -4.43
C LYS A 104 -3.29 -26.33 -5.84
N TRP A 105 -2.23 -25.79 -6.42
CA TRP A 105 -1.77 -26.18 -7.75
C TRP A 105 -1.29 -27.64 -7.80
N VAL A 106 -0.49 -28.07 -6.83
CA VAL A 106 -0.02 -29.47 -6.77
C VAL A 106 -1.20 -30.42 -6.59
N ALA A 107 -2.16 -30.10 -5.70
CA ALA A 107 -3.34 -30.93 -5.47
C ALA A 107 -4.31 -30.98 -6.67
N GLY A 108 -4.42 -29.89 -7.42
CA GLY A 108 -5.29 -29.80 -8.60
C GLY A 108 -4.68 -30.37 -9.89
N ASN A 109 -3.42 -30.83 -9.86
CA ASN A 109 -2.74 -31.29 -11.06
C ASN A 109 -3.07 -32.75 -11.39
N ILE A 110 -3.99 -32.94 -12.33
CA ILE A 110 -4.44 -34.27 -12.79
C ILE A 110 -3.43 -35.00 -13.70
N ARG A 111 -2.36 -34.33 -14.14
CA ARG A 111 -1.36 -34.93 -15.05
C ARG A 111 -0.27 -35.71 -14.31
N TRP A 112 -0.17 -35.53 -13.01
CA TRP A 112 0.89 -36.13 -12.20
C TRP A 112 0.35 -37.30 -11.39
N ASN A 113 1.15 -38.35 -11.28
CA ASN A 113 0.88 -39.38 -10.27
C ASN A 113 1.22 -38.84 -8.87
N GLU A 114 0.69 -39.51 -7.85
CA GLU A 114 0.81 -39.09 -6.45
C GLU A 114 2.27 -38.99 -5.99
N ALA A 115 3.13 -39.93 -6.41
CA ALA A 115 4.54 -39.92 -6.08
C ALA A 115 5.28 -38.69 -6.65
N HIS A 116 4.94 -38.29 -7.88
CA HIS A 116 5.52 -37.09 -8.50
C HIS A 116 5.02 -35.81 -7.83
N ALA A 117 3.71 -35.73 -7.54
CA ALA A 117 3.13 -34.61 -6.80
C ALA A 117 3.78 -34.45 -5.41
N ALA A 118 3.97 -35.54 -4.67
CA ALA A 118 4.64 -35.54 -3.38
C ALA A 118 6.10 -35.08 -3.46
N LYS A 119 6.85 -35.51 -4.49
CA LYS A 119 8.25 -35.08 -4.70
C LYS A 119 8.34 -33.59 -5.01
N VAL A 120 7.45 -33.07 -5.85
CA VAL A 120 7.39 -31.62 -6.16
C VAL A 120 7.03 -30.83 -4.91
N LEU A 121 6.01 -31.25 -4.16
CA LEU A 121 5.63 -30.58 -2.92
C LEU A 121 6.77 -30.59 -1.89
N ARG A 122 7.46 -31.72 -1.72
CA ARG A 122 8.60 -31.83 -0.81
C ARG A 122 9.75 -30.89 -1.17
N SER A 123 10.05 -30.74 -2.46
CA SER A 123 11.04 -29.79 -2.94
C SER A 123 10.65 -28.35 -2.63
N LEU A 124 9.37 -28.01 -2.84
CA LEU A 124 8.83 -26.70 -2.49
C LEU A 124 8.93 -26.42 -0.99
N GLU A 125 8.59 -27.38 -0.14
CA GLU A 125 8.67 -27.28 1.32
C GLU A 125 10.09 -27.09 1.84
N LEU A 126 11.08 -27.77 1.24
CA LEU A 126 12.46 -27.72 1.68
C LEU A 126 13.20 -26.47 1.18
N HIS A 127 12.92 -26.03 -0.04
CA HIS A 127 13.78 -25.05 -0.73
C HIS A 127 13.09 -23.72 -1.05
N VAL A 128 11.76 -23.72 -1.20
CA VAL A 128 11.04 -22.55 -1.75
C VAL A 128 10.19 -21.87 -0.69
N PHE A 129 9.37 -22.62 0.06
CA PHE A 129 8.51 -22.07 1.10
C PHE A 129 9.25 -21.35 2.22
N PRO A 130 10.44 -21.80 2.69
CA PRO A 130 11.21 -21.06 3.68
C PRO A 130 11.62 -19.67 3.21
N LEU A 131 11.84 -19.49 1.90
CA LEU A 131 12.31 -18.23 1.31
C LEU A 131 11.15 -17.30 0.95
N ILE A 132 10.13 -17.82 0.27
CA ILE A 132 9.07 -17.01 -0.34
C ILE A 132 7.65 -17.51 -0.02
N GLY A 133 7.49 -18.58 0.76
CA GLY A 133 6.19 -19.22 1.03
C GLY A 133 5.18 -18.25 1.63
N LYS A 134 5.62 -17.37 2.53
CA LYS A 134 4.79 -16.36 3.19
C LYS A 134 4.46 -15.15 2.30
N PHE A 135 5.03 -15.06 1.09
CA PHE A 135 4.74 -13.94 0.20
C PHE A 135 3.32 -14.08 -0.31
N ARG A 136 2.52 -13.03 -0.18
CA ARG A 136 1.12 -13.05 -0.62
C ARG A 136 1.04 -12.79 -2.12
N SER A 137 0.23 -13.59 -2.81
CA SER A 137 0.05 -13.48 -4.25
C SER A 137 -0.76 -12.24 -4.65
N LEU A 138 -0.50 -11.74 -5.86
CA LEU A 138 -1.15 -10.58 -6.46
C LEU A 138 -2.39 -10.92 -7.31
N ILE A 139 -2.74 -12.21 -7.42
CA ILE A 139 -3.79 -12.74 -8.29
C ILE A 139 -5.11 -12.87 -7.51
#